data_AF-A0A2V5M4Q4-F1
#
_entry.id   AF-A0A2V5M4Q4-F1
#
_cell.length_a   1.000
_cell.length_b   1.000
_cell.length_c   1.000
_cell.angle_alpha   90.00
_cell.angle_beta   90.00
_cell.angle_gamma   90.00
#
_symmetry.space_group_name_H-M   'P 1'
#
loop_
_entity.id
_entity.type
_entity.pdbx_description
1 polymer ?
#
loop_
_entity_poly.entity_id
_entity_poly.type
_entity_poly.pdbx_seq_one_letter_code
_entity_poly.pdbx_strand_id
1 'polypeptide(L)'
;MRSGAIRLFRFAGIEVYLHFSWFLVAAIYISGYIRRYESPIWGILEYLSIFVIVLIHEFGHALACRQVGGVANRIVLWPLGGIAFVNP
;
A
#
# COMPACT_ATOMS: atom_id res chain seq x y z
N MET A 1 -4.18 15.99 7.31
CA MET A 1 -2.71 15.90 7.19
C MET A 1 -2.37 15.42 5.78
N ARG A 2 -2.01 16.34 4.86
CA ARG A 2 -1.74 16.04 3.43
C ARG A 2 -0.25 15.84 3.11
N SER A 3 0.62 15.90 4.10
CA SER A 3 2.07 15.96 3.86
C SER A 3 2.64 14.58 3.56
N GLY A 4 3.00 14.34 2.30
CA GLY A 4 3.83 13.20 1.92
C GLY A 4 3.14 12.00 1.27
N ALA A 5 1.87 12.09 0.86
CA ALA A 5 1.22 11.01 0.12
C ALA A 5 1.01 11.35 -1.36
N ILE A 6 1.46 10.47 -2.26
CA ILE A 6 1.35 10.60 -3.72
C ILE A 6 0.17 9.76 -4.18
N ARG A 7 -0.68 10.29 -5.08
CA ARG A 7 -1.76 9.51 -5.68
C ARG A 7 -1.16 8.48 -6.64
N LEU A 8 -1.44 7.20 -6.39
CA LEU A 8 -0.99 6.09 -7.23
C LEU A 8 -1.93 5.91 -8.42
N PHE A 9 -3.18 5.56 -8.14
CA PHE A 9 -4.21 5.33 -9.15
C PHE A 9 -5.60 5.42 -8.52
N ARG A 10 -6.65 5.33 -9.37
CA ARG A 10 -8.03 5.20 -8.93
C ARG A 10 -8.60 3.92 -9.50
N PHE A 11 -9.18 3.08 -8.66
CA PHE A 11 -9.78 1.81 -9.06
C PHE A 11 -11.16 1.63 -8.43
N ALA A 12 -12.17 1.27 -9.23
CA ALA A 12 -13.56 1.07 -8.78
C ALA A 12 -14.16 2.23 -7.96
N GLY A 13 -13.70 3.48 -8.20
CA GLY A 13 -14.12 4.66 -7.45
C GLY A 13 -13.26 4.99 -6.22
N ILE A 14 -12.39 4.08 -5.79
CA ILE A 14 -11.49 4.21 -4.65
C ILE A 14 -10.17 4.86 -5.10
N GLU A 15 -9.79 5.95 -4.46
CA GLU A 15 -8.51 6.62 -4.68
C GLU A 15 -7.42 6.01 -3.82
N VAL A 16 -6.38 5.47 -4.45
CA VAL A 16 -5.22 4.88 -3.76
C VAL A 16 -4.09 5.89 -3.71
N TYR A 17 -3.58 6.13 -2.50
CA TYR A 17 -2.45 7.00 -2.22
C TYR A 17 -1.32 6.19 -1.59
N LEU A 18 -0.07 6.55 -1.90
CA LEU A 18 1.13 5.97 -1.32
C LEU A 18 1.88 7.03 -0.52
N HIS A 19 2.13 6.76 0.75
CA HIS A 19 2.95 7.62 1.58
C HIS A 19 4.44 7.51 1.20
N PHE A 20 5.18 8.62 1.22
CA PHE A 20 6.58 8.69 0.82
C PHE A 20 7.48 7.76 1.63
N SER A 21 7.08 7.47 2.87
CA SER A 21 7.78 6.53 3.74
C SER A 21 7.86 5.13 3.15
N TRP A 22 6.99 4.76 2.20
CA TRP A 22 7.11 3.52 1.44
C TRP A 22 8.42 3.49 0.65
N PHE A 23 8.77 4.58 -0.05
CA PHE A 23 10.05 4.68 -0.76
C PHE A 23 11.26 4.72 0.18
N LEU A 24 11.11 5.33 1.36
CA LEU A 24 12.17 5.31 2.37
C LEU A 24 12.48 3.88 2.83
N VAL A 25 11.44 3.09 3.12
CA VAL A 25 11.60 1.68 3.48
C VAL A 25 12.15 0.87 2.32
N ALA A 26 11.72 1.13 1.07
CA ALA A 26 12.32 0.53 -0.12
C ALA A 26 13.83 0.83 -0.22
N ALA A 27 14.26 2.07 0.02
CA ALA A 27 15.66 2.46 -0.04
C ALA A 27 16.50 1.77 1.06
N ILE A 28 15.97 1.63 2.28
CA ILE A 28 16.63 0.88 3.35
C ILE A 28 16.72 -0.61 2.98
N TYR A 29 15.65 -1.19 2.44
CA TYR A 29 15.62 -2.59 2.00
C TYR A 29 16.63 -2.86 0.88
N ILE A 30 16.69 -1.98 -0.13
CA ILE A 30 17.61 -2.10 -1.26
C ILE A 30 19.07 -1.84 -0.85
N SER A 31 19.33 -0.95 0.10
CA SER A 31 20.71 -0.62 0.48
C SER A 31 21.44 -1.73 1.24
N GLY A 32 20.72 -2.52 2.04
CA GLY A 32 21.33 -3.58 2.87
C GLY A 32 20.71 -4.97 2.74
N TYR A 33 19.37 -5.07 2.69
CA TYR A 33 18.68 -6.35 2.82
C TYR A 33 18.71 -7.17 1.53
N ILE A 34 18.54 -6.52 0.37
CA ILE A 34 18.55 -7.19 -0.94
C ILE A 34 19.86 -7.95 -1.23
N ARG A 35 20.97 -7.54 -0.61
CA ARG A 35 22.30 -8.18 -0.74
C ARG A 35 22.38 -9.56 -0.07
N ARG A 36 21.37 -9.94 0.72
CA ARG A 36 21.27 -11.26 1.35
C ARG A 36 20.77 -12.33 0.39
N TYR A 37 20.11 -11.94 -0.70
CA TYR A 37 19.66 -12.87 -1.75
C TYR A 37 20.78 -13.10 -2.76
N GLU A 38 20.88 -14.32 -3.27
CA GLU A 38 21.82 -14.64 -4.37
C GLU A 38 21.49 -13.85 -5.65
N SER A 39 20.20 -13.58 -5.88
CA SER A 39 19.73 -12.71 -6.97
C SER A 39 18.91 -11.56 -6.40
N PRO A 40 19.23 -10.29 -6.75
CA PRO A 40 18.45 -9.12 -6.33
C PRO A 40 16.97 -9.18 -6.74
N ILE A 41 16.65 -9.94 -7.80
CA ILE A 41 15.29 -10.11 -8.29
C ILE A 41 14.39 -10.69 -7.19
N TRP A 42 14.88 -11.62 -6.38
CA TRP A 42 14.10 -12.23 -5.30
C TRP A 42 13.71 -11.22 -4.22
N GLY A 43 14.63 -10.33 -3.83
CA GLY A 43 14.31 -9.28 -2.86
C GLY A 43 13.31 -8.25 -3.42
N ILE A 44 13.39 -7.92 -4.72
CA ILE A 44 12.40 -7.05 -5.37
C ILE A 44 11.01 -7.72 -5.36
N LEU A 45 10.94 -9.00 -5.73
CA LEU A 45 9.69 -9.76 -5.74
C LEU A 45 9.09 -9.89 -4.34
N GLU A 46 9.90 -10.14 -3.32
CA GLU A 46 9.44 -10.18 -1.93
C GLU A 46 8.82 -8.84 -1.51
N TYR A 47 9.54 -7.73 -1.74
CA TYR A 47 9.07 -6.39 -1.39
C TYR A 47 7.76 -6.03 -2.10
N LEU A 48 7.67 -6.33 -3.41
CA LEU A 48 6.45 -6.13 -4.19
C LEU A 48 5.31 -7.03 -3.71
N SER A 49 5.59 -8.26 -3.30
CA SER A 49 4.57 -9.19 -2.78
C SER A 49 3.93 -8.64 -1.51
N ILE A 50 4.73 -8.11 -0.57
CA ILE A 50 4.22 -7.48 0.65
C ILE A 50 3.32 -6.28 0.29
N PHE A 51 3.77 -5.43 -0.64
CA PHE A 51 2.97 -4.30 -1.10
C PHE A 51 1.62 -4.74 -1.67
N VAL A 52 1.61 -5.77 -2.52
CA VAL A 52 0.38 -6.30 -3.13
C VAL A 52 -0.54 -6.92 -2.10
N ILE A 53 -0.02 -7.66 -1.12
CA ILE A 53 -0.82 -8.27 -0.03
C ILE A 53 -1.50 -7.17 0.79
N VAL A 54 -0.77 -6.13 1.20
CA VAL A 54 -1.34 -4.99 1.95
C VAL A 54 -2.38 -4.27 1.10
N LEU A 55 -2.10 -4.03 -0.17
CA LEU A 55 -3.05 -3.41 -1.09
C LEU A 55 -4.37 -4.20 -1.15
N ILE A 56 -4.29 -5.51 -1.37
CA ILE A 56 -5.47 -6.39 -1.43
C ILE A 56 -6.22 -6.40 -0.10
N HIS A 57 -5.51 -6.43 1.03
CA HIS A 57 -6.10 -6.39 2.38
C HIS A 57 -6.96 -5.14 2.58
N GLU A 58 -6.42 -3.96 2.25
CA GLU A 58 -7.13 -2.68 2.37
C GLU A 58 -8.29 -2.55 1.39
N PHE A 59 -8.14 -3.10 0.18
CA PHE A 59 -9.26 -3.22 -0.75
C PHE A 59 -10.37 -4.11 -0.19
N GLY A 60 -10.03 -5.18 0.54
CA GLY A 60 -10.99 -6.02 1.26
C GLY A 60 -11.85 -5.21 2.23
N HIS A 61 -11.23 -4.36 3.06
CA HIS A 61 -11.95 -3.47 3.98
C HIS A 61 -12.87 -2.49 3.25
N ALA A 62 -12.35 -1.85 2.20
CA ALA A 62 -13.12 -0.88 1.42
C ALA A 62 -14.33 -1.54 0.71
N LEU A 63 -14.15 -2.75 0.16
CA LEU A 63 -15.21 -3.50 -0.48
C LEU A 63 -16.25 -4.00 0.53
N ALA A 64 -15.82 -4.51 1.69
CA ALA A 64 -16.72 -4.93 2.75
C ALA A 64 -17.57 -3.75 3.28
N CYS A 65 -16.97 -2.58 3.47
CA CYS A 65 -17.70 -1.36 3.85
C CYS A 65 -18.75 -0.97 2.79
N ARG A 66 -18.40 -1.04 1.50
CA ARG A 66 -19.36 -0.74 0.42
C ARG A 66 -20.48 -1.76 0.29
N GLN A 67 -20.22 -3.03 0.62
CA GLN A 67 -21.24 -4.08 0.60
C GLN A 67 -22.34 -3.85 1.64
N VAL A 68 -22.02 -3.22 2.78
CA VAL A 68 -23.01 -2.87 3.82
C VAL A 68 -23.65 -1.50 3.62
N GLY A 69 -23.41 -0.84 2.48
CA GLY A 69 -23.97 0.49 2.15
C GLY A 69 -23.12 1.68 2.60
N GLY A 70 -21.95 1.44 3.20
CA GLY A 70 -21.01 2.46 3.62
C GLY A 70 -20.20 3.07 2.46
N VAL A 71 -19.49 4.16 2.76
CA VAL A 71 -18.69 4.91 1.80
C VAL A 71 -17.20 4.67 2.06
N ALA A 72 -16.51 4.04 1.11
CA ALA A 72 -15.06 3.86 1.14
C ALA A 72 -14.48 4.36 -0.18
N ASN A 73 -13.95 5.59 -0.18
CA ASN A 73 -13.48 6.27 -1.41
C ASN A 73 -11.97 6.51 -1.43
N ARG A 74 -11.25 6.19 -0.34
CA ARG A 74 -9.84 6.56 -0.20
C ARG A 74 -9.07 5.52 0.60
N ILE A 75 -7.95 5.06 0.05
CA ILE A 75 -6.97 4.19 0.71
C ILE A 75 -5.63 4.91 0.72
N VAL A 76 -4.97 4.97 1.87
CA VAL A 76 -3.60 5.47 2.00
C VAL A 76 -2.70 4.33 2.48
N LEU A 77 -1.71 3.96 1.66
CA LEU A 77 -0.73 2.92 1.97
C LEU A 77 0.50 3.54 2.63
N TRP A 78 0.99 2.94 3.70
CA TRP A 78 2.16 3.39 4.46
C TRP A 78 2.89 2.17 5.04
N PRO A 79 4.21 2.17 5.29
CA PRO A 79 5.01 0.97 5.53
C PRO A 79 4.50 -0.07 6.52
N LEU A 80 3.71 0.37 7.51
CA LEU A 80 3.15 -0.50 8.54
C LEU A 80 1.70 -0.95 8.25
N GLY A 81 1.12 -0.61 7.09
CA GLY A 81 -0.20 -1.07 6.65
C GLY A 81 -0.91 -0.13 5.65
N GLY A 82 -2.23 -0.05 5.75
CA GLY A 82 -3.00 0.99 5.08
C GLY A 82 -4.02 1.60 6.02
N ILE A 83 -4.54 2.76 5.61
CA ILE A 83 -5.72 3.35 6.22
C ILE A 83 -6.75 3.49 5.10
N ALA A 84 -7.71 2.58 5.09
CA ALA A 84 -8.96 2.75 4.35
C ALA A 84 -9.85 3.74 5.11
N PHE A 85 -10.14 4.89 4.51
CA PHE A 85 -11.12 5.83 5.04
C PHE A 85 -12.52 5.31 4.72
N VAL A 86 -13.06 4.56 5.67
CA VAL A 86 -14.41 4.01 5.66
C VAL A 86 -15.33 4.91 6.48
N ASN A 87 -16.47 5.26 5.89
CA ASN A 87 -17.57 5.90 6.60
C ASN A 87 -18.76 4.91 6.54
N PRO A 88 -18.96 4.09 7.59
CA PRO A 88 -20.03 3.11 7.62
C PRO A 88 -21.42 3.76 7.58
#